data_AF-A0AAP0GWU1-F1
#
_entry.id   AF-A0AAP0GWU1-F1
#
_cell.length_a   1.000
_cell.length_b   1.000
_cell.length_c   1.000
_cell.angle_alpha   90.00
_cell.angle_beta   90.00
_cell.angle_gamma   90.00
#
_symmetry.space_group_name_H-M   'P 1'
#
loop_
_entity.id
_entity.type
_entity.pdbx_description
1 polymer ?
#
loop_
_entity_poly.entity_id
_entity_poly.type
_entity_poly.pdbx_seq_one_letter_code
_entity_poly.pdbx_strand_id
1 'polypeptide(L)'
;MYRHMAATATHGGQPTDSDDAMVTLDQVPRWSDGDFRYSYEVEDPNFPNMHYTDPLASSSGADSSGKVSRFPVDHEVNLKIYLWRGNPWNLEVDAVVNSTNENLDEAHCSPGLHAAAGPGLAEECATLGGCRTGMAKVTNAYDLPARRVIHTVGPKYAVKYHTAAENALSHCYRSCLELLIENGLQSIAMGCIYTEAKNYPREPAAHVAIRTVRRFLEKQKDKITGVVFCLTTANDTEIYKRLLPLYFPRDKKEEEIAISKLPADVGDENGETVIDERKIRIKPLPNVKKSTPKPPRASLDVPVGDQGLARRNSSYLESYLDPAFMSIIKDPDQRRKEQWERTARAQNGFNFAKMLGFGDLGGPPLSAAEEYSLHSRYLTKANSLNLAEIAEMKILYRGGVDSEGRPVMVVVGAHFLLRCLDLERFVLYVVKEFEPLIQKPYSIVYFHSAASLQVQPDLGFMRRLQQILGRKSQRNLHAIYILHPTFGLKTAILALQLLVDGMVWKKAVYVDRLLQLFKYVPREQLTIPDFVFQHDLEVNGGKGLIVDPRTKYVYHRP
;
A
#
# COMPACT_ATOMS: atom_id res chain seq x y z
N MET A 1 14.86 73.29 -7.73
CA MET A 1 14.06 73.80 -8.86
C MET A 1 14.13 72.77 -9.98
N TYR A 2 12.95 72.39 -10.49
CA TYR A 2 12.66 71.52 -11.65
C TYR A 2 12.64 69.99 -11.50
N ARG A 3 11.55 69.44 -12.08
CA ARG A 3 10.81 68.19 -11.89
C ARG A 3 11.07 67.18 -13.03
N HIS A 4 10.80 65.90 -12.72
CA HIS A 4 10.25 64.79 -13.55
C HIS A 4 11.08 64.29 -14.75
N MET A 5 11.15 62.98 -15.03
CA MET A 5 10.05 62.03 -15.21
C MET A 5 10.28 60.65 -14.56
N ALA A 6 9.19 60.04 -14.10
CA ALA A 6 9.10 58.63 -13.76
C ALA A 6 8.82 57.82 -15.02
N ALA A 7 9.53 56.70 -15.20
CA ALA A 7 9.19 55.66 -16.16
C ALA A 7 8.82 54.39 -15.38
N THR A 8 7.53 54.07 -15.40
CA THR A 8 6.95 52.78 -15.03
C THR A 8 7.49 51.69 -15.95
N ALA A 9 8.31 50.79 -15.41
CA ALA A 9 8.67 49.54 -16.09
C ALA A 9 7.74 48.42 -15.60
N THR A 10 6.77 48.09 -16.44
CA THR A 10 6.05 46.81 -16.43
C THR A 10 7.06 45.66 -16.62
N HIS A 11 7.42 44.97 -15.55
CA HIS A 11 8.19 43.73 -15.64
C HIS A 11 7.25 42.51 -15.71
N GLY A 12 6.60 42.36 -16.88
CA GLY A 12 6.18 41.06 -17.37
C GLY A 12 7.33 40.47 -18.18
N GLY A 13 8.27 39.80 -17.51
CA GLY A 13 9.35 39.05 -18.17
C GLY A 13 8.98 37.57 -18.23
N GLN A 14 8.74 37.04 -19.43
CA GLN A 14 8.77 35.59 -19.64
C GLN A 14 10.19 35.07 -19.35
N PRO A 15 10.36 33.94 -18.64
CA PRO A 15 11.66 33.29 -18.56
C PRO A 15 12.00 32.73 -19.95
N THR A 16 13.08 33.24 -20.50
CA THR A 16 13.76 32.74 -21.70
C THR A 16 14.32 31.33 -21.46
N ASP A 17 14.43 30.54 -22.54
CA ASP A 17 14.97 29.17 -22.67
C ASP A 17 16.36 28.93 -22.01
N SER A 18 16.43 28.92 -20.68
CA SER A 18 17.51 28.26 -19.95
C SER A 18 16.89 27.31 -18.93
N ASP A 19 16.84 26.02 -19.27
CA ASP A 19 16.24 24.96 -18.44
C ASP A 19 16.97 24.71 -17.09
N ASP A 20 18.07 25.42 -16.81
CA ASP A 20 18.99 25.19 -15.68
C ASP A 20 19.01 26.28 -14.59
N ALA A 21 18.12 27.28 -14.63
CA ALA A 21 18.12 28.33 -13.61
C ALA A 21 17.38 27.89 -12.33
N MET A 22 18.12 27.77 -11.22
CA MET A 22 17.56 27.66 -9.87
C MET A 22 16.67 28.87 -9.56
N VAL A 23 15.48 28.62 -9.01
CA VAL A 23 14.50 29.64 -8.65
C VAL A 23 14.25 29.61 -7.14
N THR A 24 14.44 30.74 -6.47
CA THR A 24 14.23 30.86 -5.03
C THR A 24 12.75 31.10 -4.71
N LEU A 25 12.28 30.71 -3.52
CA LEU A 25 10.87 30.83 -3.16
C LEU A 25 10.35 32.29 -3.16
N ASP A 26 11.21 33.28 -2.92
CA ASP A 26 10.88 34.72 -2.98
C ASP A 26 10.64 35.24 -4.41
N GLN A 27 11.14 34.54 -5.42
CA GLN A 27 10.87 34.86 -6.84
C GLN A 27 9.53 34.29 -7.31
N VAL A 28 8.90 33.42 -6.51
CA VAL A 28 7.63 32.78 -6.85
C VAL A 28 6.46 33.64 -6.32
N PRO A 29 5.50 34.02 -7.16
CA PRO A 29 4.37 34.83 -6.73
C PRO A 29 3.46 34.05 -5.77
N ARG A 30 3.05 34.70 -4.67
CA ARG A 30 2.10 34.14 -3.71
C ARG A 30 0.68 34.21 -4.28
N TRP A 31 -0.16 33.31 -3.84
CA TRP A 31 -1.58 33.33 -4.18
C TRP A 31 -2.28 34.63 -3.72
N SER A 32 -1.83 35.19 -2.61
CA SER A 32 -2.32 36.45 -2.05
C SER A 32 -1.87 37.68 -2.82
N ASP A 33 -0.90 37.55 -3.74
CA ASP A 33 -0.43 38.67 -4.56
C ASP A 33 -1.48 39.04 -5.63
N GLY A 34 -1.55 40.33 -5.96
CA GLY A 34 -2.59 40.90 -6.82
C GLY A 34 -2.64 40.36 -8.25
N ASP A 35 -1.56 39.74 -8.72
CA ASP A 35 -1.38 39.29 -10.11
C ASP A 35 -2.31 38.13 -10.52
N PHE A 36 -2.95 37.48 -9.55
CA PHE A 36 -3.88 36.37 -9.79
C PHE A 36 -5.36 36.76 -9.71
N ARG A 37 -5.72 38.06 -9.72
CA ARG A 37 -7.13 38.47 -9.70
C ARG A 37 -7.82 38.11 -11.01
N TYR A 38 -8.64 37.06 -10.99
CA TYR A 38 -9.50 36.68 -12.09
C TYR A 38 -10.74 37.58 -12.08
N SER A 39 -10.91 38.43 -13.09
CA SER A 39 -12.15 39.18 -13.27
C SER A 39 -13.22 38.22 -13.80
N TYR A 40 -14.24 37.91 -13.00
CA TYR A 40 -15.44 37.20 -13.45
C TYR A 40 -16.31 38.04 -14.42
N GLU A 41 -15.82 39.17 -14.93
CA GLU A 41 -16.60 40.16 -15.67
C GLU A 41 -16.63 39.96 -17.20
N VAL A 42 -16.07 38.88 -17.74
CA VAL A 42 -16.15 38.59 -19.18
C VAL A 42 -16.62 37.15 -19.38
N GLU A 43 -17.93 36.97 -19.52
CA GLU A 43 -18.50 35.78 -20.15
C GLU A 43 -18.13 35.83 -21.64
N ASP A 44 -17.23 34.95 -22.08
CA ASP A 44 -16.91 34.75 -23.49
C ASP A 44 -18.05 33.93 -24.14
N PRO A 45 -18.78 34.47 -25.14
CA PRO A 45 -19.94 33.81 -25.74
C PRO A 45 -19.63 32.53 -26.53
N ASN A 46 -18.35 32.13 -26.65
CA ASN A 46 -17.92 30.97 -27.45
C ASN A 46 -17.79 29.64 -26.69
N PHE A 47 -18.07 29.58 -25.39
CA PHE A 47 -18.06 28.32 -24.64
C PHE A 47 -19.46 27.95 -24.13
N PRO A 48 -20.13 26.94 -24.71
CA PRO A 48 -21.44 26.53 -24.25
C PRO A 48 -21.34 25.90 -22.85
N ASN A 49 -22.12 26.43 -21.91
CA ASN A 49 -22.44 25.85 -20.61
C ASN A 49 -22.80 24.36 -20.75
N MET A 50 -21.87 23.45 -20.46
CA MET A 50 -22.23 22.06 -20.20
C MET A 50 -22.79 21.96 -18.78
N HIS A 51 -24.06 22.34 -18.65
CA HIS A 51 -24.89 21.90 -17.54
C HIS A 51 -25.00 20.37 -17.60
N TYR A 52 -24.26 19.67 -16.76
CA TYR A 52 -24.59 18.29 -16.42
C TYR A 52 -25.78 18.33 -15.44
N THR A 53 -26.99 18.23 -15.98
CA THR A 53 -28.18 17.89 -15.21
C THR A 53 -28.11 16.39 -14.88
N ASP A 54 -27.97 16.07 -13.61
CA ASP A 54 -28.13 14.71 -13.10
C ASP A 54 -29.61 14.26 -13.28
N PRO A 55 -29.90 13.21 -14.07
CA PRO A 55 -31.26 12.71 -14.26
C PRO A 55 -31.89 12.09 -12.99
N LEU A 56 -31.14 11.98 -11.88
CA LEU A 56 -31.59 11.37 -10.63
C LEU A 56 -31.69 12.35 -9.45
N ALA A 57 -31.42 13.64 -9.66
CA ALA A 57 -31.62 14.64 -8.62
C ALA A 57 -33.13 14.92 -8.42
N SER A 58 -33.75 14.23 -7.46
CA SER A 58 -35.10 14.56 -7.01
C SER A 58 -35.12 16.01 -6.50
N SER A 59 -35.94 16.85 -7.13
CA SER A 59 -36.21 18.22 -6.74
C SER A 59 -36.70 18.27 -5.28
N SER A 60 -35.80 18.62 -4.36
CA SER A 60 -36.18 19.08 -3.03
C SER A 60 -35.88 20.58 -2.98
N GLY A 61 -36.95 21.37 -2.96
CA GLY A 61 -36.86 22.80 -2.72
C GLY A 61 -36.16 23.02 -1.38
N ALA A 62 -35.09 23.82 -1.40
CA ALA A 62 -34.33 24.15 -0.20
C ALA A 62 -34.51 25.62 0.13
N ASP A 63 -35.20 25.83 1.25
CA ASP A 63 -35.28 27.07 2.00
C ASP A 63 -33.91 27.71 2.22
N SER A 64 -33.90 29.04 2.09
CA SER A 64 -32.79 29.97 2.29
C SER A 64 -32.39 30.13 3.77
N SER A 65 -31.97 29.05 4.42
CA SER A 65 -31.24 29.12 5.68
C SER A 65 -29.76 29.41 5.41
N GLY A 66 -29.17 30.40 6.09
CA GLY A 66 -27.88 31.03 5.77
C GLY A 66 -26.76 30.04 5.42
N LYS A 67 -26.27 30.09 4.18
CA LYS A 67 -25.17 29.24 3.70
C LYS A 67 -23.87 29.66 4.38
N VAL A 68 -23.43 28.90 5.37
CA VAL A 68 -22.09 29.03 5.98
C VAL A 68 -21.05 28.60 4.94
N SER A 69 -20.03 29.41 4.71
CA SER A 69 -18.92 29.06 3.79
C SER A 69 -18.19 27.81 4.29
N ARG A 70 -17.94 26.86 3.38
CA ARG A 70 -17.17 25.63 3.66
C ARG A 70 -15.68 25.90 3.84
N PHE A 71 -15.19 26.98 3.23
CA PHE A 71 -13.81 27.46 3.25
C PHE A 71 -13.83 28.99 3.39
N PRO A 72 -13.85 29.52 4.63
CA PRO A 72 -13.85 30.97 4.84
C PRO A 72 -12.51 31.60 4.44
N VAL A 73 -12.48 32.92 4.27
CA VAL A 73 -11.23 33.68 4.08
C VAL A 73 -10.32 33.46 5.28
N ASP A 74 -9.09 32.98 5.01
CA ASP A 74 -8.02 32.84 5.99
C ASP A 74 -6.73 33.41 5.40
N HIS A 75 -6.35 34.61 5.86
CA HIS A 75 -5.17 35.31 5.34
C HIS A 75 -3.86 34.59 5.68
N GLU A 76 -3.76 33.91 6.83
CA GLU A 76 -2.53 33.20 7.21
C GLU A 76 -2.32 31.96 6.35
N VAL A 77 -3.40 31.25 6.03
CA VAL A 77 -3.37 30.11 5.11
C VAL A 77 -3.09 30.58 3.68
N ASN A 78 -3.71 31.67 3.22
CA ASN A 78 -3.50 32.21 1.88
C ASN A 78 -2.06 32.70 1.63
N LEU A 79 -1.36 33.19 2.67
CA LEU A 79 0.05 33.62 2.57
C LEU A 79 1.02 32.44 2.36
N LYS A 80 0.57 31.20 2.59
CA LYS A 80 1.39 29.98 2.45
C LYS A 80 1.25 29.33 1.07
N ILE A 81 0.33 29.77 0.23
CA ILE A 81 0.12 29.18 -1.10
C ILE A 81 0.86 29.98 -2.16
N TYR A 82 1.56 29.26 -3.02
CA TYR A 82 2.26 29.79 -4.18
C TYR A 82 1.78 29.05 -5.43
N LEU A 83 1.71 29.76 -6.55
CA LEU A 83 1.34 29.20 -7.84
C LEU A 83 2.44 29.49 -8.84
N TRP A 84 3.06 28.46 -9.39
CA TRP A 84 4.22 28.61 -10.26
C TRP A 84 4.10 27.74 -11.50
N ARG A 85 4.54 28.28 -12.64
CA ARG A 85 4.60 27.54 -13.90
C ARG A 85 6.03 27.09 -14.16
N GLY A 86 6.31 25.82 -13.89
CA GLY A 86 7.66 25.27 -14.01
C GLY A 86 7.78 23.88 -13.39
N ASN A 87 8.97 23.31 -13.49
CA ASN A 87 9.27 21.98 -12.94
C ASN A 87 9.64 22.09 -11.45
N PRO A 88 9.00 21.33 -10.55
CA PRO A 88 9.21 21.46 -9.10
C PRO A 88 10.68 21.43 -8.66
N TRP A 89 11.52 20.66 -9.35
CA TRP A 89 12.92 20.44 -8.99
C TRP A 89 13.86 21.61 -9.29
N ASN A 90 13.40 22.65 -9.98
CA ASN A 90 14.19 23.88 -10.15
C ASN A 90 14.02 24.85 -8.97
N LEU A 91 13.14 24.55 -8.01
CA LEU A 91 12.87 25.41 -6.86
C LEU A 91 13.78 25.10 -5.68
N GLU A 92 14.35 26.15 -5.08
CA GLU A 92 15.04 26.08 -3.79
C GLU A 92 14.01 26.05 -2.65
N VAL A 93 13.58 24.83 -2.29
CA VAL A 93 12.62 24.53 -1.21
C VAL A 93 13.10 23.34 -0.38
N ASP A 94 12.51 23.11 0.80
CA ASP A 94 12.94 21.98 1.63
C ASP A 94 12.63 20.62 0.98
N ALA A 95 11.48 20.47 0.33
CA ALA A 95 11.11 19.24 -0.34
C ALA A 95 10.45 19.46 -1.70
N VAL A 96 10.80 18.62 -2.68
CA VAL A 96 10.11 18.53 -3.96
C VAL A 96 9.35 17.20 -4.05
N VAL A 97 8.13 17.24 -4.58
CA VAL A 97 7.32 16.02 -4.74
C VAL A 97 7.54 15.41 -6.12
N ASN A 98 7.95 14.15 -6.11
CA ASN A 98 8.01 13.30 -7.29
C ASN A 98 6.77 12.41 -7.37
N SER A 99 6.06 12.46 -8.48
CA SER A 99 4.96 11.54 -8.78
C SER A 99 5.48 10.39 -9.66
N THR A 100 5.35 9.16 -9.17
CA THR A 100 5.91 7.97 -9.82
C THR A 100 4.95 6.76 -9.76
N ASN A 101 5.48 5.56 -9.95
CA ASN A 101 4.81 4.27 -9.84
C ASN A 101 5.22 3.52 -8.56
N GLU A 102 4.64 2.33 -8.37
CA GLU A 102 4.86 1.51 -7.19
C GLU A 102 6.30 1.02 -7.01
N ASN A 103 7.11 1.03 -8.07
CA ASN A 103 8.50 0.60 -8.06
C ASN A 103 9.48 1.75 -7.77
N LEU A 104 9.02 3.00 -7.78
CA LEU A 104 9.86 4.20 -7.66
C LEU A 104 10.94 4.29 -8.76
N ASP A 105 10.63 3.78 -9.94
CA ASP A 105 11.56 3.79 -11.07
C ASP A 105 11.57 5.14 -11.81
N GLU A 106 12.71 5.43 -12.43
CA GLU A 106 12.93 6.67 -13.19
C GLU A 106 11.99 6.78 -14.40
N ALA A 107 11.64 5.66 -15.04
CA ALA A 107 10.86 5.64 -16.27
C ALA A 107 9.43 6.21 -16.11
N HIS A 108 8.88 6.16 -14.89
CA HIS A 108 7.53 6.68 -14.60
C HIS A 108 7.54 7.95 -13.74
N CYS A 109 8.72 8.51 -13.48
CA CYS A 109 8.87 9.82 -12.84
C CYS A 109 8.63 10.96 -13.84
N SER A 110 8.53 12.18 -13.32
CA SER A 110 8.52 13.37 -14.17
C SER A 110 9.81 13.44 -15.00
N PRO A 111 9.71 13.61 -16.34
CA PRO A 111 10.89 13.70 -17.20
C PRO A 111 11.82 14.83 -16.75
N GLY A 112 13.09 14.52 -16.53
CA GLY A 112 14.10 15.49 -16.11
C GLY A 112 14.43 15.50 -14.62
N LEU A 113 13.57 14.97 -13.72
CA LEU A 113 13.86 14.97 -12.29
C LEU A 113 15.13 14.17 -11.94
N HIS A 114 15.23 12.93 -12.42
CA HIS A 114 16.40 12.08 -12.16
C HIS A 114 17.65 12.60 -12.87
N ALA A 115 17.49 13.20 -14.05
CA ALA A 115 18.59 13.86 -14.76
C ALA A 115 19.14 15.06 -13.96
N ALA A 116 18.25 15.84 -13.34
CA ALA A 116 18.63 16.99 -12.52
C ALA A 116 19.19 16.59 -11.15
N ALA A 117 18.69 15.51 -10.54
CA ALA A 117 19.15 15.04 -9.24
C ALA A 117 20.44 14.22 -9.31
N GLY A 118 20.76 13.64 -10.47
CA GLY A 118 21.88 12.74 -10.63
C GLY A 118 21.58 11.28 -10.25
N PRO A 119 22.51 10.34 -10.54
CA PRO A 119 22.29 8.90 -10.43
C PRO A 119 22.02 8.42 -9.00
N GLY A 120 22.52 9.15 -7.99
CA GLY A 120 22.33 8.81 -6.58
C GLY A 120 20.85 8.69 -6.20
N LEU A 121 19.96 9.50 -6.80
CA LEU A 121 18.53 9.42 -6.54
C LEU A 121 17.95 8.06 -6.93
N ALA A 122 18.36 7.51 -8.07
CA ALA A 122 17.90 6.20 -8.52
C ALA A 122 18.40 5.07 -7.60
N GLU A 123 19.64 5.18 -7.12
CA GLU A 123 20.23 4.22 -6.18
C GLU A 123 19.47 4.21 -4.85
N GLU A 124 19.17 5.37 -4.26
CA GLU A 124 18.41 5.44 -3.00
C GLU A 124 16.96 4.98 -3.20
N CYS A 125 16.30 5.36 -4.29
CA CYS A 125 14.97 4.86 -4.64
C CYS A 125 14.92 3.32 -4.67
N ALA A 126 15.93 2.66 -5.22
CA ALA A 126 16.01 1.20 -5.27
C ALA A 126 16.08 0.56 -3.86
N THR A 127 16.64 1.27 -2.87
CA THR A 127 16.70 0.79 -1.48
C THR A 127 15.37 0.91 -0.72
N LEU A 128 14.43 1.73 -1.21
CA LEU A 128 13.18 2.00 -0.51
C LEU A 128 12.19 0.82 -0.57
N GLY A 129 12.36 -0.16 -1.48
CA GLY A 129 11.46 -1.30 -1.60
C GLY A 129 10.06 -0.95 -2.12
N GLY A 130 9.97 0.03 -3.02
CA GLY A 130 8.74 0.47 -3.66
C GLY A 130 7.83 1.35 -2.78
N CYS A 131 6.70 1.81 -3.33
CA CYS A 131 5.72 2.63 -2.61
C CYS A 131 4.29 2.28 -3.03
N ARG A 132 3.35 2.21 -2.08
CA ARG A 132 1.95 1.90 -2.40
C ARG A 132 1.23 3.12 -2.94
N THR A 133 0.24 2.91 -3.82
CA THR A 133 -0.66 3.98 -4.27
C THR A 133 -1.27 4.73 -3.07
N GLY A 134 -1.22 6.06 -3.11
CA GLY A 134 -1.70 6.90 -2.00
C GLY A 134 -0.68 7.15 -0.88
N MET A 135 0.44 6.43 -0.85
CA MET A 135 1.49 6.61 0.15
C MET A 135 2.67 7.39 -0.45
N ALA A 136 3.51 7.92 0.43
CA ALA A 136 4.74 8.61 0.06
C ALA A 136 5.97 8.06 0.81
N LYS A 137 7.16 8.31 0.26
CA LYS A 137 8.49 8.01 0.85
C LYS A 137 9.45 9.16 0.59
N VAL A 138 10.49 9.30 1.42
CA VAL A 138 11.47 10.39 1.33
C VAL A 138 12.87 9.86 1.01
N THR A 139 13.62 10.62 0.23
CA THR A 139 15.04 10.40 -0.12
C THR A 139 15.83 11.71 0.01
N ASN A 140 17.16 11.65 -0.13
CA ASN A 140 17.96 12.85 -0.37
C ASN A 140 17.68 13.42 -1.76
N ALA A 141 17.91 14.72 -1.92
CA ALA A 141 17.68 15.43 -3.17
C ALA A 141 18.91 15.53 -4.08
N TYR A 142 20.08 15.12 -3.61
CA TYR A 142 21.32 15.06 -4.39
C TYR A 142 21.68 16.40 -5.03
N ASP A 143 21.74 16.46 -6.36
CA ASP A 143 22.17 17.64 -7.10
C ASP A 143 21.06 18.70 -7.25
N LEU A 144 19.84 18.42 -6.74
CA LEU A 144 18.75 19.38 -6.78
C LEU A 144 18.96 20.54 -5.78
N PRO A 145 18.44 21.74 -6.06
CA PRO A 145 18.36 22.84 -5.10
C PRO A 145 17.57 22.51 -3.83
N ALA A 146 16.66 21.52 -3.92
CA ALA A 146 15.86 21.09 -2.79
C ALA A 146 16.67 20.26 -1.79
N ARG A 147 16.21 20.15 -0.54
CA ARG A 147 16.92 19.35 0.48
C ARG A 147 16.51 17.87 0.45
N ARG A 148 15.25 17.58 0.11
CA ARG A 148 14.68 16.23 0.06
C ARG A 148 13.78 16.05 -1.15
N VAL A 149 13.65 14.80 -1.61
CA VAL A 149 12.61 14.42 -2.58
C VAL A 149 11.58 13.54 -1.87
N ILE A 150 10.31 13.90 -2.00
CA ILE A 150 9.19 13.11 -1.50
C ILE A 150 8.52 12.41 -2.67
N HIS A 151 8.66 11.09 -2.73
CA HIS A 151 8.11 10.24 -3.78
C HIS A 151 6.72 9.77 -3.39
N THR A 152 5.73 9.97 -4.26
CA THR A 152 4.37 9.50 -4.04
C THR A 152 3.82 8.80 -5.27
N VAL A 153 2.85 7.91 -5.06
CA VAL A 153 2.29 7.09 -6.14
C VAL A 153 0.83 7.44 -6.37
N GLY A 154 0.59 8.23 -7.43
CA GLY A 154 -0.75 8.62 -7.87
C GLY A 154 -1.58 7.42 -8.39
N PRO A 155 -2.90 7.42 -8.17
CA PRO A 155 -3.78 6.34 -8.62
C PRO A 155 -3.98 6.33 -10.14
N LYS A 156 -4.05 5.14 -10.73
CA LYS A 156 -4.56 4.97 -12.10
C LYS A 156 -6.08 5.13 -12.06
N TYR A 157 -6.60 6.11 -12.80
CA TYR A 157 -8.01 6.41 -12.80
C TYR A 157 -8.76 5.45 -13.73
N ALA A 158 -9.87 4.93 -13.23
CA ALA A 158 -10.87 4.22 -14.00
C ALA A 158 -12.24 4.61 -13.45
N VAL A 159 -13.22 4.85 -14.34
CA VAL A 159 -14.57 5.30 -13.95
C VAL A 159 -15.20 4.40 -12.88
N LYS A 160 -15.04 3.08 -12.99
CA LYS A 160 -15.51 2.09 -12.01
C LYS A 160 -14.90 2.21 -10.61
N TYR A 161 -13.78 2.91 -10.47
CA TYR A 161 -13.04 3.09 -9.21
C TYR A 161 -12.90 4.57 -8.84
N HIS A 162 -13.80 5.43 -9.32
CA HIS A 162 -13.80 6.88 -9.07
C HIS A 162 -13.50 7.22 -7.60
N THR A 163 -14.31 6.72 -6.66
CA THR A 163 -14.16 7.02 -5.23
C THR A 163 -12.86 6.50 -4.64
N ALA A 164 -12.35 5.35 -5.13
CA ALA A 164 -11.07 4.81 -4.66
C ALA A 164 -9.89 5.65 -5.19
N ALA A 165 -9.96 6.11 -6.44
CA ALA A 165 -8.98 7.01 -7.03
C ALA A 165 -8.98 8.37 -6.33
N GLU A 166 -10.15 8.91 -6.00
CA GLU A 166 -10.26 10.19 -5.28
C GLU A 166 -9.62 10.12 -3.89
N ASN A 167 -9.94 9.08 -3.11
CA ASN A 167 -9.33 8.88 -1.80
C ASN A 167 -7.82 8.64 -1.89
N ALA A 168 -7.37 7.82 -2.84
CA ALA A 168 -5.95 7.57 -3.04
C ALA A 168 -5.18 8.85 -3.43
N LEU A 169 -5.78 9.70 -4.27
CA LEU A 169 -5.17 10.97 -4.66
C LEU A 169 -5.09 11.94 -3.47
N SER A 170 -6.16 12.05 -2.66
CA SER A 170 -6.13 12.83 -1.41
C SER A 170 -5.04 12.32 -0.46
N HIS A 171 -4.93 10.99 -0.30
CA HIS A 171 -3.88 10.38 0.50
C HIS A 171 -2.46 10.68 -0.01
N CYS A 172 -2.23 10.81 -1.32
CA CYS A 172 -0.92 11.21 -1.86
C CYS A 172 -0.51 12.58 -1.31
N TYR A 173 -1.36 13.60 -1.48
CA TYR A 173 -1.06 14.96 -1.01
C TYR A 173 -0.90 15.01 0.50
N ARG A 174 -1.77 14.31 1.25
CA ARG A 174 -1.67 14.25 2.72
C ARG A 174 -0.38 13.60 3.18
N SER A 175 -0.03 12.43 2.63
CA SER A 175 1.19 11.71 2.99
C SER A 175 2.45 12.54 2.70
N CYS A 176 2.47 13.31 1.60
CA CYS A 176 3.57 14.22 1.30
C CYS A 176 3.72 15.32 2.37
N LEU A 177 2.61 15.94 2.78
CA LEU A 177 2.61 16.99 3.79
C LEU A 177 2.91 16.45 5.21
N GLU A 178 2.49 15.22 5.52
CA GLU A 178 2.86 14.52 6.76
C GLU A 178 4.36 14.25 6.80
N LEU A 179 4.94 13.68 5.74
CA LEU A 179 6.38 13.43 5.65
C LEU A 179 7.20 14.73 5.71
N LEU A 180 6.72 15.81 5.12
CA LEU A 180 7.35 17.13 5.23
C LEU A 180 7.54 17.51 6.71
N ILE A 181 6.47 17.44 7.49
CA ILE A 181 6.49 17.77 8.92
C ILE A 181 7.34 16.78 9.72
N GLU A 182 7.21 15.48 9.45
CA GLU A 182 7.97 14.43 10.16
C GLU A 182 9.48 14.57 9.96
N ASN A 183 9.92 15.09 8.82
CA ASN A 183 11.33 15.35 8.52
C ASN A 183 11.81 16.75 8.97
N GLY A 184 10.97 17.52 9.67
CA GLY A 184 11.31 18.87 10.14
C GLY A 184 11.49 19.90 9.01
N LEU A 185 10.86 19.66 7.86
CA LEU A 185 10.88 20.52 6.69
C LEU A 185 9.65 21.44 6.71
N GLN A 186 9.71 22.59 6.04
CA GLN A 186 8.66 23.62 6.15
C GLN A 186 8.13 24.08 4.79
N SER A 187 8.88 23.91 3.70
CA SER A 187 8.49 24.34 2.36
C SER A 187 8.45 23.16 1.38
N ILE A 188 7.38 23.09 0.57
CA ILE A 188 7.18 21.98 -0.37
C ILE A 188 6.73 22.46 -1.75
N ALA A 189 7.35 21.93 -2.80
CA ALA A 189 6.92 22.13 -4.18
C ALA A 189 6.29 20.85 -4.74
N MET A 190 5.05 20.97 -5.22
CA MET A 190 4.25 19.83 -5.68
C MET A 190 3.73 20.04 -7.09
N GLY A 191 4.01 19.09 -7.98
CA GLY A 191 3.40 19.02 -9.31
C GLY A 191 2.02 18.34 -9.30
N CYS A 192 1.41 18.24 -10.47
CA CYS A 192 0.19 17.43 -10.66
C CYS A 192 0.51 15.93 -10.53
N ILE A 193 0.14 15.32 -9.39
CA ILE A 193 0.30 13.87 -9.13
C ILE A 193 -0.55 13.00 -10.10
N TYR A 194 -1.57 13.60 -10.70
CA TYR A 194 -2.49 12.98 -11.64
C TYR A 194 -2.03 13.16 -13.11
N THR A 195 -0.89 12.57 -13.46
CA THR A 195 -0.31 12.72 -14.81
C THR A 195 -1.19 12.14 -15.92
N GLU A 196 -0.91 12.49 -17.19
CA GLU A 196 -1.61 11.94 -18.37
C GLU A 196 -1.61 10.42 -18.36
N ALA A 197 -0.46 9.80 -18.02
CA ALA A 197 -0.31 8.36 -17.94
C ALA A 197 -1.26 7.67 -16.95
N LYS A 198 -1.86 8.43 -16.00
CA LYS A 198 -2.81 7.92 -15.01
C LYS A 198 -4.27 8.09 -15.43
N ASN A 199 -4.55 8.75 -16.56
CA ASN A 199 -5.91 8.97 -17.12
C ASN A 199 -6.91 9.63 -16.16
N TYR A 200 -6.44 10.39 -15.16
CA TYR A 200 -7.33 11.06 -14.21
C TYR A 200 -7.86 12.37 -14.84
N PRO A 201 -9.19 12.61 -14.81
CA PRO A 201 -9.76 13.89 -15.20
C PRO A 201 -9.13 15.07 -14.45
N ARG A 202 -8.59 16.03 -15.19
CA ARG A 202 -7.73 17.11 -14.68
C ARG A 202 -8.40 17.99 -13.63
N GLU A 203 -9.59 18.48 -13.94
CA GLU A 203 -10.33 19.39 -13.06
C GLU A 203 -10.84 18.69 -11.78
N PRO A 204 -11.48 17.50 -11.84
CA PRO A 204 -11.78 16.73 -10.63
C PRO A 204 -10.55 16.44 -9.75
N ALA A 205 -9.40 16.13 -10.36
CA ALA A 205 -8.18 15.89 -9.62
C ALA A 205 -7.62 17.16 -8.95
N ALA A 206 -7.72 18.31 -9.61
CA ALA A 206 -7.33 19.60 -9.07
C ALA A 206 -8.19 19.98 -7.84
N HIS A 207 -9.51 19.72 -7.88
CA HIS A 207 -10.38 19.88 -6.71
C HIS A 207 -9.86 19.08 -5.51
N VAL A 208 -9.48 17.81 -5.71
CA VAL A 208 -8.96 16.94 -4.65
C VAL A 208 -7.64 17.47 -4.10
N ALA A 209 -6.72 17.88 -4.97
CA ALA A 209 -5.42 18.43 -4.60
C ALA A 209 -5.57 19.68 -3.72
N ILE A 210 -6.28 20.68 -4.25
CA ILE A 210 -6.46 21.98 -3.61
C ILE A 210 -7.21 21.83 -2.29
N ARG A 211 -8.31 21.05 -2.27
CA ARG A 211 -9.08 20.77 -1.05
C ARG A 211 -8.24 20.11 0.04
N THR A 212 -7.46 19.09 -0.33
CA THR A 212 -6.65 18.34 0.64
C THR A 212 -5.60 19.26 1.27
N VAL A 213 -4.90 20.06 0.46
CA VAL A 213 -3.92 21.05 0.95
C VAL A 213 -4.59 22.09 1.85
N ARG A 214 -5.74 22.63 1.45
CA ARG A 214 -6.51 23.59 2.26
C ARG A 214 -6.84 23.04 3.65
N ARG A 215 -7.44 21.84 3.71
CA ARG A 215 -7.80 21.19 4.98
C ARG A 215 -6.59 20.84 5.84
N PHE A 216 -5.48 20.47 5.21
CA PHE A 216 -4.25 20.18 5.94
C PHE A 216 -3.66 21.44 6.59
N LEU A 217 -3.61 22.54 5.83
CA LEU A 217 -3.10 23.83 6.32
C LEU A 217 -3.97 24.40 7.45
N GLU A 218 -5.30 24.25 7.39
CA GLU A 218 -6.19 24.66 8.50
C GLU A 218 -5.80 24.01 9.84
N LYS A 219 -5.20 22.80 9.82
CA LYS A 219 -4.79 22.05 11.02
C LYS A 219 -3.32 22.24 11.40
N GLN A 220 -2.44 22.49 10.43
CA GLN A 220 -0.97 22.44 10.63
C GLN A 220 -0.24 23.68 10.08
N LYS A 221 -0.94 24.82 9.90
CA LYS A 221 -0.37 26.05 9.33
C LYS A 221 0.92 26.53 10.00
N ASP A 222 1.08 26.31 11.31
CA ASP A 222 2.27 26.78 12.06
C ASP A 222 3.55 26.03 11.70
N LYS A 223 3.44 24.84 11.10
CA LYS A 223 4.59 23.98 10.76
C LYS A 223 5.06 24.13 9.32
N ILE A 224 4.27 24.78 8.47
CA ILE A 224 4.52 24.90 7.03
C ILE A 224 4.69 26.37 6.67
N THR A 225 5.80 26.74 6.03
CA THR A 225 6.07 28.09 5.56
C THR A 225 5.51 28.34 4.16
N GLY A 226 5.50 27.33 3.28
CA GLY A 226 5.00 27.47 1.93
C GLY A 226 4.68 26.15 1.22
N VAL A 227 3.60 26.15 0.44
CA VAL A 227 3.20 25.08 -0.48
C VAL A 227 3.13 25.68 -1.88
N VAL A 228 3.96 25.19 -2.79
CA VAL A 228 4.03 25.65 -4.18
C VAL A 228 3.34 24.64 -5.09
N PHE A 229 2.24 25.04 -5.73
CA PHE A 229 1.65 24.29 -6.83
C PHE A 229 2.42 24.59 -8.12
N CYS A 230 3.15 23.59 -8.60
CA CYS A 230 4.00 23.68 -9.80
C CYS A 230 3.26 23.08 -11.00
N LEU A 231 2.93 23.91 -11.98
CA LEU A 231 2.10 23.54 -13.11
C LEU A 231 2.92 23.62 -14.39
N THR A 232 3.08 22.50 -15.09
CA THR A 232 3.88 22.47 -16.33
C THR A 232 3.03 22.83 -17.55
N THR A 233 1.75 22.49 -17.56
CA THR A 233 0.84 22.72 -18.68
C THR A 233 0.03 24.01 -18.50
N ALA A 234 -0.31 24.67 -19.62
CA ALA A 234 -1.20 25.83 -19.62
C ALA A 234 -2.60 25.46 -19.12
N ASN A 235 -3.10 24.28 -19.52
CA ASN A 235 -4.41 23.78 -19.10
C ASN A 235 -4.53 23.61 -17.58
N ASP A 236 -3.54 22.98 -16.93
CA ASP A 236 -3.54 22.88 -15.46
C ASP A 236 -3.45 24.27 -14.83
N THR A 237 -2.65 25.17 -15.40
CA THR A 237 -2.52 26.56 -14.91
C THR A 237 -3.86 27.29 -14.89
N GLU A 238 -4.66 27.16 -15.95
CA GLU A 238 -6.00 27.76 -16.03
C GLU A 238 -6.98 27.12 -15.04
N ILE A 239 -6.94 25.78 -14.90
CA ILE A 239 -7.75 25.06 -13.92
C ILE A 239 -7.45 25.55 -12.51
N TYR A 240 -6.18 25.59 -12.09
CA TYR A 240 -5.82 26.05 -10.74
C TYR A 240 -6.17 27.52 -10.52
N LYS A 241 -5.96 28.40 -11.50
CA LYS A 241 -6.37 29.82 -11.40
C LYS A 241 -7.87 29.97 -11.17
N ARG A 242 -8.70 29.13 -11.79
CA ARG A 242 -10.16 29.13 -11.61
C ARG A 242 -10.59 28.53 -10.27
N LEU A 243 -9.90 27.48 -9.80
CA LEU A 243 -10.31 26.72 -8.62
C LEU A 243 -9.75 27.27 -7.31
N LEU A 244 -8.54 27.85 -7.29
CA LEU A 244 -7.93 28.38 -6.07
C LEU A 244 -8.83 29.40 -5.31
N PRO A 245 -9.52 30.36 -5.96
CA PRO A 245 -10.43 31.27 -5.25
C PRO A 245 -11.58 30.56 -4.51
N LEU A 246 -11.96 29.35 -4.95
CA LEU A 246 -13.05 28.60 -4.34
C LEU A 246 -12.64 27.96 -3.00
N TYR A 247 -11.36 27.63 -2.84
CA TYR A 247 -10.80 26.96 -1.65
C TYR A 247 -9.94 27.87 -0.79
N PHE A 248 -9.36 28.92 -1.39
CA PHE A 248 -8.50 29.92 -0.78
C PHE A 248 -9.02 31.32 -1.15
N PRO A 249 -10.27 31.67 -0.77
CA PRO A 249 -10.82 32.98 -1.09
C PRO A 249 -9.97 34.08 -0.44
N ARG A 250 -9.65 35.13 -1.19
CA ARG A 250 -8.80 36.25 -0.75
C ARG A 250 -9.59 37.36 -0.06
N ASP A 251 -10.85 37.49 -0.44
CA ASP A 251 -11.79 38.46 0.12
C ASP A 251 -13.21 37.86 0.22
N LYS A 252 -14.11 38.60 0.87
CA LYS A 252 -15.49 38.17 1.07
C LYS A 252 -16.26 37.97 -0.25
N LYS A 253 -15.91 38.67 -1.31
CA LYS A 253 -16.58 38.54 -2.62
C LYS A 253 -16.22 37.19 -3.24
N GLU A 254 -14.95 36.78 -3.18
CA GLU A 254 -14.53 35.44 -3.60
C GLU A 254 -15.18 34.34 -2.75
N GLU A 255 -15.30 34.55 -1.43
CA GLU A 255 -15.98 33.62 -0.52
C GLU A 255 -17.46 33.43 -0.90
N GLU A 256 -18.19 34.51 -1.19
CA GLU A 256 -19.58 34.46 -1.65
C GLU A 256 -19.73 33.71 -2.98
N ILE A 257 -18.81 33.95 -3.93
CA ILE A 257 -18.78 33.22 -5.21
C ILE A 257 -18.50 31.73 -4.97
N ALA A 258 -17.58 31.41 -4.06
CA ALA A 258 -17.21 30.04 -3.71
C ALA A 258 -18.40 29.23 -3.19
N ILE A 259 -19.26 29.83 -2.35
CA ILE A 259 -20.49 29.20 -1.84
C ILE A 259 -21.41 28.71 -2.98
N SER A 260 -21.41 29.41 -4.12
CA SER A 260 -22.24 29.06 -5.28
C SER A 260 -21.59 28.07 -6.25
N LYS A 261 -20.25 28.10 -6.36
CA LYS A 261 -19.49 27.34 -7.38
C LYS A 261 -18.78 26.11 -6.85
N LEU A 262 -18.67 25.93 -5.54
CA LEU A 262 -18.09 24.71 -4.96
C LEU A 262 -18.96 23.49 -5.28
N PRO A 263 -18.35 22.32 -5.56
CA PRO A 263 -19.09 21.08 -5.75
C PRO A 263 -19.86 20.68 -4.47
N ALA A 264 -20.93 19.90 -4.62
CA ALA A 264 -21.75 19.47 -3.48
C ALA A 264 -20.96 18.63 -2.45
N ASP A 265 -20.04 17.78 -2.92
CA ASP A 265 -19.09 17.05 -2.09
C ASP A 265 -17.72 17.75 -2.06
N VAL A 266 -17.48 18.51 -1.00
CA VAL A 266 -16.18 19.10 -0.67
C VAL A 266 -15.46 18.31 0.42
N GLY A 267 -15.71 17.01 0.51
CA GLY A 267 -15.10 16.10 1.46
C GLY A 267 -15.38 16.42 2.94
N ASP A 268 -14.79 15.60 3.80
CA ASP A 268 -14.83 15.77 5.26
C ASP A 268 -13.79 16.78 5.77
N GLU A 269 -13.59 16.83 7.09
CA GLU A 269 -12.58 17.70 7.73
C GLU A 269 -11.13 17.38 7.33
N ASN A 270 -10.90 16.24 6.68
CA ASN A 270 -9.60 15.85 6.14
C ASN A 270 -9.54 16.01 4.62
N GLY A 271 -10.64 16.38 3.97
CA GLY A 271 -10.77 16.52 2.51
C GLY A 271 -11.08 15.20 1.78
N GLU A 272 -11.43 14.14 2.52
CA GLU A 272 -11.80 12.82 1.97
C GLU A 272 -13.27 12.77 1.55
N THR A 273 -13.62 11.95 0.55
CA THR A 273 -15.01 11.83 0.07
C THR A 273 -15.92 11.30 1.18
N VAL A 274 -17.04 11.98 1.43
CA VAL A 274 -18.03 11.52 2.42
C VAL A 274 -18.96 10.52 1.76
N ILE A 275 -18.72 9.23 1.99
CA ILE A 275 -19.63 8.16 1.53
C ILE A 275 -20.73 7.97 2.58
N ASP A 276 -21.92 8.53 2.35
CA ASP A 276 -23.05 8.47 3.29
C ASP A 276 -23.49 7.04 3.62
N GLU A 277 -23.23 6.06 2.76
CA GLU A 277 -23.52 4.64 3.01
C GLU A 277 -22.71 4.03 4.17
N ARG A 278 -21.68 4.73 4.68
CA ARG A 278 -20.90 4.33 5.87
C ARG A 278 -21.33 5.05 7.16
N LYS A 279 -22.28 5.99 7.12
CA LYS A 279 -22.84 6.60 8.33
C LYS A 279 -23.80 5.60 8.98
N ILE A 280 -23.41 5.05 10.14
CA ILE A 280 -24.23 4.13 10.93
C ILE A 280 -25.53 4.86 11.33
N ARG A 281 -26.64 4.51 10.67
CA ARG A 281 -27.97 5.01 11.04
C ARG A 281 -28.48 4.16 12.21
N ILE A 282 -28.10 4.53 13.43
CA ILE A 282 -28.68 3.91 14.64
C ILE A 282 -30.14 4.36 14.72
N LYS A 283 -31.07 3.55 14.20
CA LYS A 283 -32.48 3.69 14.54
C LYS A 283 -32.64 3.24 16.00
N PRO A 284 -33.22 4.05 16.89
CA PRO A 284 -33.61 3.56 18.20
C PRO A 284 -34.62 2.42 18.00
N LEU A 285 -34.41 1.30 18.69
CA LEU A 285 -35.35 0.17 18.69
C LEU A 285 -36.75 0.66 19.11
N PRO A 286 -37.84 0.26 18.42
CA PRO A 286 -39.18 0.60 18.83
C PRO A 286 -39.46 0.04 20.23
N ASN A 287 -39.84 0.95 21.12
CA ASN A 287 -40.02 0.72 22.53
C ASN A 287 -41.33 -0.06 22.76
N VAL A 288 -41.27 -1.40 22.77
CA VAL A 288 -42.46 -2.23 23.06
C VAL A 288 -42.62 -2.36 24.58
N LYS A 289 -43.49 -1.51 25.12
CA LYS A 289 -44.07 -1.67 26.46
C LYS A 289 -44.97 -2.90 26.49
N LYS A 290 -44.86 -3.70 27.56
CA LYS A 290 -45.79 -4.79 27.93
C LYS A 290 -47.18 -4.21 28.27
N SER A 291 -48.24 -4.71 27.64
CA SER A 291 -49.58 -4.85 28.25
C SER A 291 -50.57 -5.64 27.35
N THR A 292 -50.90 -6.89 27.76
CA THR A 292 -52.22 -7.61 27.75
C THR A 292 -53.10 -7.72 26.47
N PRO A 293 -54.15 -8.59 26.40
CA PRO A 293 -54.35 -9.98 26.86
C PRO A 293 -54.88 -10.94 25.73
N LYS A 294 -55.11 -12.21 26.10
CA LYS A 294 -55.50 -13.40 25.31
C LYS A 294 -56.94 -13.39 24.77
N PRO A 295 -57.25 -14.08 23.64
CA PRO A 295 -58.48 -14.90 23.54
C PRO A 295 -58.22 -16.27 22.83
N PRO A 296 -59.22 -17.17 22.61
CA PRO A 296 -59.34 -18.43 23.33
C PRO A 296 -58.98 -19.68 22.52
N ARG A 297 -58.91 -20.81 23.26
CA ARG A 297 -58.59 -22.18 22.82
C ARG A 297 -59.64 -22.77 21.87
N ALA A 298 -59.17 -23.57 20.92
CA ALA A 298 -59.91 -24.71 20.37
C ALA A 298 -59.09 -25.99 20.61
N SER A 299 -59.74 -26.94 21.28
CA SER A 299 -59.30 -28.31 21.55
C SER A 299 -59.58 -29.20 20.34
N LEU A 300 -58.74 -30.22 20.13
CA LEU A 300 -59.13 -31.58 19.76
C LEU A 300 -57.89 -32.50 19.87
N ASP A 301 -58.01 -33.49 20.74
CA ASP A 301 -57.08 -34.59 21.01
C ASP A 301 -56.95 -35.53 19.80
N VAL A 302 -55.83 -36.26 19.62
CA VAL A 302 -55.58 -37.69 19.95
C VAL A 302 -54.11 -38.05 19.51
N PRO A 303 -53.53 -39.23 19.83
CA PRO A 303 -52.70 -39.50 21.00
C PRO A 303 -51.21 -39.75 20.70
N VAL A 304 -50.44 -39.71 21.79
CA VAL A 304 -49.04 -40.10 21.92
C VAL A 304 -48.86 -41.62 21.71
N GLY A 305 -47.91 -41.98 20.84
CA GLY A 305 -47.24 -43.28 20.83
C GLY A 305 -45.84 -43.10 21.42
N ASP A 306 -45.62 -43.67 22.58
CA ASP A 306 -44.39 -43.67 23.36
C ASP A 306 -43.38 -44.67 22.78
N GLN A 307 -42.18 -44.21 22.40
CA GLN A 307 -41.00 -45.05 22.31
C GLN A 307 -39.78 -44.20 22.69
N GLY A 308 -39.34 -44.41 23.92
CA GLY A 308 -38.17 -43.75 24.48
C GLY A 308 -36.89 -44.09 23.72
N LEU A 309 -35.94 -43.15 23.79
CA LEU A 309 -34.53 -43.50 24.01
C LEU A 309 -33.80 -42.28 24.53
N ALA A 310 -33.16 -42.51 25.67
CA ALA A 310 -32.24 -41.64 26.35
C ALA A 310 -31.34 -40.82 25.42
N ARG A 311 -31.27 -39.52 25.74
CA ARG A 311 -30.06 -38.69 25.81
C ARG A 311 -28.76 -39.47 25.48
N ARG A 312 -28.42 -39.57 24.20
CA ARG A 312 -27.06 -39.93 23.77
C ARG A 312 -26.26 -38.66 23.62
N ASN A 313 -25.29 -38.50 24.51
CA ASN A 313 -24.20 -37.52 24.38
C ASN A 313 -23.54 -37.70 23.00
N SER A 314 -23.73 -36.71 22.12
CA SER A 314 -23.06 -36.67 20.83
C SER A 314 -21.71 -35.95 20.95
N SER A 315 -20.77 -36.54 21.71
CA SER A 315 -19.35 -36.16 21.67
C SER A 315 -18.57 -36.91 20.57
N TYR A 316 -19.25 -37.76 19.78
CA TYR A 316 -18.62 -38.62 18.77
C TYR A 316 -18.78 -38.09 17.33
N LEU A 317 -19.69 -37.13 17.10
CA LEU A 317 -19.87 -36.49 15.77
C LEU A 317 -19.09 -35.18 15.62
N GLU A 318 -18.50 -34.65 16.70
CA GLU A 318 -17.74 -33.38 16.68
C GLU A 318 -16.33 -33.54 16.08
N SER A 319 -15.82 -34.77 15.96
CA SER A 319 -14.50 -35.05 15.39
C SER A 319 -14.48 -35.21 13.87
N TYR A 320 -15.65 -35.27 13.21
CA TYR A 320 -15.77 -35.53 11.77
C TYR A 320 -16.33 -34.35 10.95
N LEU A 321 -16.63 -33.21 11.59
CA LEU A 321 -17.19 -32.04 10.91
C LEU A 321 -16.13 -30.99 10.59
N ASP A 322 -16.12 -30.56 9.33
CA ASP A 322 -15.25 -29.51 8.79
C ASP A 322 -15.38 -28.20 9.60
N PRO A 323 -14.29 -27.60 10.10
CA PRO A 323 -14.31 -26.30 10.78
C PRO A 323 -14.99 -25.18 9.96
N ALA A 324 -14.96 -25.26 8.62
CA ALA A 324 -15.69 -24.34 7.76
C ALA A 324 -17.21 -24.53 7.88
N PHE A 325 -17.68 -25.78 7.99
CA PHE A 325 -19.10 -26.11 8.17
C PHE A 325 -19.62 -25.64 9.54
N MET A 326 -18.84 -25.82 10.61
CA MET A 326 -19.16 -25.32 11.95
C MET A 326 -19.25 -23.78 12.00
N SER A 327 -18.50 -23.07 11.16
CA SER A 327 -18.52 -21.60 11.08
C SER A 327 -19.74 -21.05 10.33
N ILE A 328 -20.37 -21.85 9.47
CA ILE A 328 -21.57 -21.48 8.69
C ILE A 328 -22.84 -21.62 9.52
N ILE A 329 -22.86 -22.55 10.49
CA ILE A 329 -24.02 -22.82 11.37
C ILE A 329 -24.19 -21.72 12.44
N LYS A 330 -23.15 -20.92 12.72
CA LYS A 330 -23.22 -19.79 13.63
C LYS A 330 -23.93 -18.58 13.00
N ASP A 331 -24.82 -17.98 13.77
CA ASP A 331 -25.53 -16.73 13.45
C ASP A 331 -24.54 -15.66 12.93
N PRO A 332 -24.78 -15.07 11.74
CA PRO A 332 -23.90 -14.07 11.15
C PRO A 332 -23.65 -12.82 12.03
N ASP A 333 -24.60 -12.44 12.88
CA ASP A 333 -24.43 -11.28 13.77
C ASP A 333 -23.52 -11.60 14.96
N GLN A 334 -23.55 -12.84 15.44
CA GLN A 334 -22.65 -13.31 16.49
C GLN A 334 -21.20 -13.39 16.00
N ARG A 335 -20.99 -13.80 14.74
CA ARG A 335 -19.67 -13.75 14.08
C ARG A 335 -19.15 -12.33 13.96
N ARG A 336 -19.99 -11.38 13.52
CA ARG A 336 -19.62 -9.96 13.37
C ARG A 336 -19.23 -9.34 14.72
N LYS A 337 -19.95 -9.69 15.79
CA LYS A 337 -19.67 -9.24 17.15
C LYS A 337 -18.35 -9.80 17.71
N GLU A 338 -18.10 -11.10 17.55
CA GLU A 338 -16.82 -11.73 17.98
C GLU A 338 -15.61 -11.12 17.23
N GLN A 339 -15.77 -10.82 15.93
CA GLN A 339 -14.72 -10.22 15.09
C GLN A 339 -14.43 -8.76 15.49
N TRP A 340 -15.48 -7.98 15.79
CA TRP A 340 -15.35 -6.62 16.32
C TRP A 340 -14.66 -6.59 17.68
N GLU A 341 -15.07 -7.46 18.61
CA GLU A 341 -14.48 -7.55 19.95
C GLU A 341 -13.00 -7.97 19.91
N ARG A 342 -12.60 -8.85 18.99
CA ARG A 342 -11.20 -9.23 18.77
C ARG A 342 -10.36 -8.09 18.18
N THR A 343 -10.90 -7.35 17.23
CA THR A 343 -10.22 -6.20 16.60
C THR A 343 -10.01 -5.08 17.62
N ALA A 344 -11.01 -4.82 18.47
CA ALA A 344 -10.90 -3.85 19.57
C ALA A 344 -9.87 -4.27 20.63
N ARG A 345 -9.75 -5.57 20.94
CA ARG A 345 -8.71 -6.07 21.86
C ARG A 345 -7.30 -5.99 21.28
N ALA A 346 -7.13 -6.16 19.98
CA ALA A 346 -5.84 -6.06 19.30
C ALA A 346 -5.30 -4.61 19.22
N GLN A 347 -6.19 -3.62 19.11
CA GLN A 347 -5.81 -2.20 19.16
C GLN A 347 -5.30 -1.73 20.53
N ASN A 348 -5.61 -2.46 21.61
CA ASN A 348 -5.18 -2.13 22.98
C ASN A 348 -3.83 -2.77 23.39
N GLY A 349 -3.13 -3.49 22.49
CA GLY A 349 -1.84 -4.11 22.75
C GLY A 349 -0.65 -3.21 22.36
N PHE A 350 0.29 -3.01 23.27
CA PHE A 350 1.51 -2.20 23.04
C PHE A 350 2.37 -2.83 21.91
N ASN A 351 2.51 -2.14 20.77
CA ASN A 351 3.16 -2.65 19.55
C ASN A 351 4.69 -2.46 19.56
N PHE A 352 5.39 -3.21 20.42
CA PHE A 352 6.86 -3.19 20.56
C PHE A 352 7.61 -3.58 19.25
N ALA A 353 6.97 -4.37 18.39
CA ALA A 353 7.50 -4.80 17.09
C ALA A 353 7.67 -3.68 16.06
N LYS A 354 6.79 -2.65 16.10
CA LYS A 354 6.83 -1.51 15.18
C LYS A 354 8.03 -0.59 15.48
N MET A 355 8.46 -0.55 16.74
CA MET A 355 9.61 0.23 17.21
C MET A 355 10.96 -0.39 16.80
N LEU A 356 11.01 -1.69 16.53
CA LEU A 356 12.24 -2.42 16.15
C LEU A 356 12.39 -2.66 14.64
N GLY A 357 11.52 -2.09 13.80
CA GLY A 357 11.64 -2.18 12.34
C GLY A 357 11.15 -3.48 11.70
N PHE A 358 10.33 -4.29 12.39
CA PHE A 358 9.88 -5.62 11.92
C PHE A 358 8.52 -5.64 11.17
N GLY A 359 7.99 -4.48 10.77
CA GLY A 359 6.70 -4.39 10.06
C GLY A 359 5.48 -4.73 10.92
N ASP A 360 4.32 -4.89 10.27
CA ASP A 360 3.02 -5.13 10.93
C ASP A 360 2.89 -6.59 11.43
N LEU A 361 3.36 -6.83 12.66
CA LEU A 361 3.14 -8.08 13.40
C LEU A 361 1.80 -8.06 14.20
N GLY A 362 0.90 -7.11 13.93
CA GLY A 362 -0.15 -6.67 14.86
C GLY A 362 -1.57 -7.19 14.66
N GLY A 363 -1.80 -8.29 13.93
CA GLY A 363 -3.12 -8.93 13.84
C GLY A 363 -3.29 -10.10 14.83
N PRO A 364 -4.45 -10.27 15.48
CA PRO A 364 -4.72 -11.49 16.24
C PRO A 364 -4.63 -12.71 15.30
N PRO A 365 -4.18 -13.89 15.79
CA PRO A 365 -4.09 -15.09 14.96
C PRO A 365 -5.47 -15.39 14.37
N LEU A 366 -5.51 -15.58 13.04
CA LEU A 366 -6.73 -15.91 12.31
C LEU A 366 -7.30 -17.23 12.86
N SER A 367 -8.63 -17.36 12.88
CA SER A 367 -9.26 -18.64 13.15
C SER A 367 -8.96 -19.64 12.04
N ALA A 368 -9.06 -20.94 12.33
CA ALA A 368 -8.83 -21.99 11.33
C ALA A 368 -9.73 -21.84 10.09
N ALA A 369 -10.96 -21.35 10.26
CA ALA A 369 -11.88 -21.07 9.16
C ALA A 369 -11.46 -19.85 8.32
N GLU A 370 -10.96 -18.78 8.95
CA GLU A 370 -10.45 -17.60 8.26
C GLU A 370 -9.16 -17.92 7.49
N GLU A 371 -8.24 -18.69 8.06
CA GLU A 371 -7.04 -19.15 7.37
C GLU A 371 -7.39 -20.02 6.15
N TYR A 372 -8.37 -20.92 6.29
CA TYR A 372 -8.83 -21.76 5.18
C TYR A 372 -9.48 -20.93 4.06
N SER A 373 -10.33 -19.96 4.42
CA SER A 373 -10.93 -19.03 3.47
C SER A 373 -9.87 -18.18 2.76
N LEU A 374 -8.89 -17.67 3.51
CA LEU A 374 -7.76 -16.93 2.97
C LEU A 374 -6.96 -17.79 1.98
N HIS A 375 -6.56 -18.99 2.39
CA HIS A 375 -5.85 -19.94 1.55
C HIS A 375 -6.62 -20.23 0.26
N SER A 376 -7.92 -20.54 0.37
CA SER A 376 -8.80 -20.84 -0.78
C SER A 376 -8.90 -19.66 -1.76
N ARG A 377 -8.99 -18.41 -1.24
CA ARG A 377 -9.02 -17.21 -2.08
C ARG A 377 -7.71 -17.02 -2.86
N TYR A 378 -6.56 -17.23 -2.21
CA TYR A 378 -5.25 -17.14 -2.84
C TYR A 378 -5.06 -18.25 -3.87
N LEU A 379 -5.47 -19.48 -3.58
CA LEU A 379 -5.41 -20.60 -4.52
C LEU A 379 -6.27 -20.34 -5.76
N THR A 380 -7.48 -19.82 -5.58
CA THR A 380 -8.39 -19.46 -6.68
C THR A 380 -7.77 -18.38 -7.57
N LYS A 381 -7.19 -17.33 -6.95
CA LYS A 381 -6.47 -16.28 -7.66
C LYS A 381 -5.25 -16.84 -8.41
N ALA A 382 -4.48 -17.72 -7.79
CA ALA A 382 -3.31 -18.34 -8.39
C ALA A 382 -3.65 -19.27 -9.58
N ASN A 383 -4.83 -19.90 -9.56
CA ASN A 383 -5.33 -20.70 -10.66
C ASN A 383 -5.84 -19.85 -11.83
N SER A 384 -6.31 -18.62 -11.57
CA SER A 384 -6.78 -17.69 -12.60
C SER A 384 -5.67 -16.95 -13.36
N LEU A 385 -4.43 -16.95 -12.84
CA LEU A 385 -3.32 -16.17 -13.39
C LEU A 385 -2.26 -17.09 -14.04
N ASN A 386 -1.65 -16.58 -15.11
CA ASN A 386 -0.44 -17.19 -15.67
C ASN A 386 0.76 -16.80 -14.80
N LEU A 387 1.49 -17.81 -14.31
CA LEU A 387 2.64 -17.66 -13.43
C LEU A 387 3.92 -18.28 -14.04
N ALA A 388 3.93 -18.49 -15.36
CA ALA A 388 5.07 -19.08 -16.07
C ALA A 388 6.36 -18.25 -15.89
N GLU A 389 6.26 -16.93 -15.99
CA GLU A 389 7.40 -16.00 -15.79
C GLU A 389 8.05 -16.18 -14.40
N ILE A 390 7.24 -16.39 -13.36
CA ILE A 390 7.74 -16.64 -12.00
C ILE A 390 8.37 -18.04 -11.88
N ALA A 391 7.79 -19.05 -12.55
CA ALA A 391 8.34 -20.39 -12.59
C ALA A 391 9.72 -20.43 -13.29
N GLU A 392 9.90 -19.64 -14.35
CA GLU A 392 11.17 -19.50 -15.08
C GLU A 392 12.31 -18.93 -14.22
N MET A 393 11.98 -18.18 -13.16
CA MET A 393 12.97 -17.68 -12.20
C MET A 393 13.63 -18.80 -11.40
N LYS A 394 13.04 -20.02 -11.38
CA LYS A 394 13.54 -21.21 -10.67
C LYS A 394 13.86 -20.95 -9.19
N ILE A 395 13.07 -20.08 -8.55
CA ILE A 395 13.17 -19.80 -7.12
C ILE A 395 12.65 -21.00 -6.32
N LEU A 396 11.58 -21.60 -6.80
CA LEU A 396 10.89 -22.72 -6.19
C LEU A 396 10.72 -23.80 -7.25
N TYR A 397 11.00 -25.05 -6.90
CA TYR A 397 10.68 -26.18 -7.77
C TYR A 397 10.42 -27.44 -6.95
N ARG A 398 9.62 -28.35 -7.51
CA ARG A 398 9.37 -29.66 -6.90
C ARG A 398 10.57 -30.56 -7.14
N GLY A 399 11.19 -31.02 -6.07
CA GLY A 399 12.12 -32.14 -6.12
C GLY A 399 11.35 -33.46 -6.27
N GLY A 400 12.08 -34.56 -6.12
CA GLY A 400 11.49 -35.88 -5.99
C GLY A 400 11.07 -36.15 -4.54
N VAL A 401 11.62 -37.22 -3.95
CA VAL A 401 11.32 -37.62 -2.57
C VAL A 401 12.55 -37.59 -1.67
N ASP A 402 12.33 -37.46 -0.36
CA ASP A 402 13.37 -37.64 0.64
C ASP A 402 13.64 -39.14 0.90
N SER A 403 14.62 -39.45 1.75
CA SER A 403 15.00 -40.84 2.08
C SER A 403 13.85 -41.67 2.69
N GLU A 404 12.79 -41.03 3.17
CA GLU A 404 11.58 -41.69 3.72
C GLU A 404 10.41 -41.68 2.74
N GLY A 405 10.63 -41.29 1.48
CA GLY A 405 9.62 -41.27 0.43
C GLY A 405 8.65 -40.08 0.49
N ARG A 406 8.92 -39.06 1.32
CA ARG A 406 8.09 -37.85 1.36
C ARG A 406 8.49 -36.90 0.24
N PRO A 407 7.54 -36.25 -0.44
CA PRO A 407 7.87 -35.34 -1.51
C PRO A 407 8.62 -34.11 -0.98
N VAL A 408 9.54 -33.60 -1.80
CA VAL A 408 10.46 -32.52 -1.44
C VAL A 408 10.14 -31.28 -2.25
N MET A 409 10.00 -30.14 -1.55
CA MET A 409 9.98 -28.83 -2.18
C MET A 409 11.36 -28.18 -2.04
N VAL A 410 11.89 -27.63 -3.12
CA VAL A 410 13.21 -26.96 -3.09
C VAL A 410 13.06 -25.47 -3.31
N VAL A 411 13.69 -24.70 -2.44
CA VAL A 411 13.74 -23.23 -2.47
C VAL A 411 15.19 -22.79 -2.69
N VAL A 412 15.44 -21.98 -3.71
CA VAL A 412 16.76 -21.46 -4.06
C VAL A 412 16.85 -19.98 -3.66
N GLY A 413 17.54 -19.69 -2.55
CA GLY A 413 17.60 -18.36 -1.96
C GLY A 413 18.22 -17.31 -2.88
N ALA A 414 19.32 -17.61 -3.57
CA ALA A 414 19.98 -16.67 -4.47
C ALA A 414 19.07 -16.24 -5.65
N HIS A 415 18.25 -17.15 -6.18
CA HIS A 415 17.31 -16.81 -7.24
C HIS A 415 16.20 -15.87 -6.75
N PHE A 416 15.72 -16.06 -5.51
CA PHE A 416 14.73 -15.16 -4.91
C PHE A 416 15.29 -13.73 -4.85
N LEU A 417 16.51 -13.58 -4.33
CA LEU A 417 17.13 -12.27 -4.16
C LEU A 417 17.45 -11.58 -5.50
N LEU A 418 17.85 -12.34 -6.52
CA LEU A 418 18.30 -11.77 -7.79
C LEU A 418 17.18 -11.56 -8.82
N ARG A 419 16.04 -12.25 -8.70
CA ARG A 419 15.05 -12.34 -9.78
C ARG A 419 13.61 -12.05 -9.35
N CYS A 420 13.31 -12.03 -8.05
CA CYS A 420 11.93 -11.86 -7.58
C CYS A 420 11.50 -10.38 -7.55
N LEU A 421 11.01 -9.87 -8.68
CA LEU A 421 10.53 -8.48 -8.82
C LEU A 421 9.08 -8.28 -8.35
N ASP A 422 8.27 -9.33 -8.31
CA ASP A 422 6.85 -9.28 -7.91
C ASP A 422 6.54 -10.26 -6.78
N LEU A 423 6.53 -9.75 -5.55
CA LEU A 423 6.24 -10.53 -4.34
C LEU A 423 4.79 -11.05 -4.29
N GLU A 424 3.81 -10.36 -4.90
CA GLU A 424 2.42 -10.82 -4.85
C GLU A 424 2.21 -12.02 -5.79
N ARG A 425 2.71 -11.93 -7.02
CA ARG A 425 2.70 -13.05 -7.96
C ARG A 425 3.54 -14.22 -7.45
N PHE A 426 4.67 -13.95 -6.79
CA PHE A 426 5.46 -14.98 -6.12
C PHE A 426 4.68 -15.70 -5.03
N VAL A 427 3.98 -14.99 -4.14
CA VAL A 427 3.13 -15.61 -3.10
C VAL A 427 2.05 -16.50 -3.72
N LEU A 428 1.42 -16.06 -4.82
CA LEU A 428 0.43 -16.87 -5.55
C LEU A 428 1.07 -18.12 -6.15
N TYR A 429 2.28 -18.02 -6.70
CA TYR A 429 3.04 -19.15 -7.21
C TYR A 429 3.39 -20.15 -6.10
N VAL A 430 3.84 -19.67 -4.94
CA VAL A 430 4.11 -20.50 -3.76
C VAL A 430 2.85 -21.26 -3.34
N VAL A 431 1.70 -20.60 -3.22
CA VAL A 431 0.43 -21.27 -2.86
C VAL A 431 0.08 -22.37 -3.87
N LYS A 432 0.20 -22.07 -5.17
CA LYS A 432 -0.10 -23.02 -6.24
C LYS A 432 0.82 -24.24 -6.23
N GLU A 433 2.11 -24.03 -5.99
CA GLU A 433 3.09 -25.12 -5.97
C GLU A 433 3.05 -25.96 -4.71
N PHE A 434 2.73 -25.36 -3.56
CA PHE A 434 2.62 -26.08 -2.30
C PHE A 434 1.30 -26.84 -2.15
N GLU A 435 0.21 -26.41 -2.79
CA GLU A 435 -1.11 -27.06 -2.67
C GLU A 435 -1.09 -28.60 -2.81
N PRO A 436 -0.47 -29.20 -3.84
CA PRO A 436 -0.43 -30.67 -3.94
C PRO A 436 0.47 -31.34 -2.90
N LEU A 437 1.46 -30.62 -2.35
CA LEU A 437 2.42 -31.13 -1.37
C LEU A 437 1.85 -31.13 0.05
N ILE A 438 1.15 -30.06 0.43
CA ILE A 438 0.61 -29.89 1.79
C ILE A 438 -0.49 -30.90 2.14
N GLN A 439 -0.93 -31.73 1.18
CA GLN A 439 -1.89 -32.81 1.42
C GLN A 439 -1.27 -34.02 2.13
N LYS A 440 0.05 -34.20 2.04
CA LYS A 440 0.80 -35.31 2.64
C LYS A 440 1.99 -34.77 3.45
N PRO A 441 2.62 -35.57 4.33
CA PRO A 441 3.87 -35.19 4.95
C PRO A 441 4.93 -34.87 3.90
N TYR A 442 5.60 -33.71 4.00
CA TYR A 442 6.56 -33.24 3.00
C TYR A 442 7.78 -32.58 3.67
N SER A 443 8.88 -32.50 2.93
CA SER A 443 10.12 -31.86 3.39
C SER A 443 10.46 -30.65 2.52
N ILE A 444 11.12 -29.65 3.08
CA ILE A 444 11.63 -28.49 2.33
C ILE A 444 13.16 -28.54 2.33
N VAL A 445 13.77 -28.27 1.18
CA VAL A 445 15.21 -28.03 1.06
C VAL A 445 15.41 -26.57 0.67
N TYR A 446 16.18 -25.82 1.45
CA TYR A 446 16.51 -24.42 1.18
C TYR A 446 18.00 -24.28 0.90
N PHE A 447 18.35 -23.82 -0.30
CA PHE A 447 19.73 -23.49 -0.66
C PHE A 447 20.02 -22.04 -0.34
N HIS A 448 20.86 -21.80 0.66
CA HIS A 448 21.30 -20.46 1.06
C HIS A 448 22.62 -20.03 0.40
N SER A 449 23.24 -20.88 -0.43
CA SER A 449 24.45 -20.56 -1.19
C SER A 449 24.31 -19.23 -1.92
N ALA A 450 25.30 -18.35 -1.80
CA ALA A 450 25.32 -17.02 -2.44
C ALA A 450 24.14 -16.09 -2.08
N ALA A 451 23.36 -16.39 -1.04
CA ALA A 451 22.22 -15.57 -0.61
C ALA A 451 22.58 -14.58 0.53
N SER A 452 23.87 -14.34 0.80
CA SER A 452 24.34 -13.52 1.92
C SER A 452 24.53 -12.03 1.61
N LEU A 453 24.30 -11.58 0.37
CA LEU A 453 24.73 -10.26 -0.08
C LEU A 453 23.62 -9.17 -0.13
N GLN A 454 22.34 -9.49 -0.01
CA GLN A 454 21.26 -8.48 -0.09
C GLN A 454 19.98 -8.86 0.70
N VAL A 455 19.08 -7.88 0.82
CA VAL A 455 17.88 -7.81 1.70
C VAL A 455 17.02 -9.08 1.65
N GLN A 456 16.92 -9.75 2.79
CA GLN A 456 16.07 -10.92 2.98
C GLN A 456 14.61 -10.50 3.25
N PRO A 457 13.61 -11.35 2.92
CA PRO A 457 12.22 -11.03 3.24
C PRO A 457 12.05 -10.86 4.75
N ASP A 458 11.37 -9.79 5.17
CA ASP A 458 11.20 -9.44 6.57
C ASP A 458 10.30 -10.44 7.33
N LEU A 459 10.33 -10.38 8.67
CA LEU A 459 9.55 -11.28 9.53
C LEU A 459 8.04 -11.17 9.28
N GLY A 460 7.57 -9.98 8.91
CA GLY A 460 6.16 -9.73 8.58
C GLY A 460 5.72 -10.50 7.32
N PHE A 461 6.54 -10.47 6.27
CA PHE A 461 6.31 -11.22 5.04
C PHE A 461 6.26 -12.73 5.33
N MET A 462 7.22 -13.25 6.09
CA MET A 462 7.29 -14.67 6.41
C MET A 462 6.07 -15.15 7.22
N ARG A 463 5.64 -14.34 8.20
CA ARG A 463 4.42 -14.62 8.97
C ARG A 463 3.17 -14.60 8.09
N ARG A 464 3.06 -13.62 7.19
CA ARG A 464 1.93 -13.52 6.25
C ARG A 464 1.88 -14.71 5.30
N LEU A 465 3.02 -15.13 4.76
CA LEU A 465 3.09 -16.31 3.89
C LEU A 465 2.65 -17.59 4.63
N GLN A 466 3.11 -17.77 5.89
CA GLN A 466 2.70 -18.89 6.73
C GLN A 466 1.19 -18.89 7.06
N GLN A 467 0.59 -17.71 7.23
CA GLN A 467 -0.86 -17.56 7.39
C GLN A 467 -1.63 -17.90 6.11
N ILE A 468 -1.12 -17.47 4.94
CA ILE A 468 -1.73 -17.74 3.64
C ILE A 468 -1.68 -19.25 3.33
N LEU A 469 -0.55 -19.92 3.60
CA LEU A 469 -0.40 -21.38 3.45
C LEU A 469 -1.22 -22.19 4.46
N GLY A 470 -1.68 -21.55 5.55
CA GLY A 470 -2.56 -22.12 6.57
C GLY A 470 -1.93 -23.22 7.42
N ARG A 471 -2.60 -23.60 8.52
CA ARG A 471 -2.14 -24.64 9.46
C ARG A 471 -1.85 -26.01 8.84
N LYS A 472 -2.53 -26.37 7.75
CA LYS A 472 -2.35 -27.68 7.09
C LYS A 472 -0.91 -27.86 6.60
N SER A 473 -0.34 -26.82 5.99
CA SER A 473 1.07 -26.81 5.56
C SER A 473 2.03 -27.01 6.74
N GLN A 474 1.76 -26.34 7.87
CA GLN A 474 2.62 -26.36 9.05
C GLN A 474 2.62 -27.73 9.77
N ARG A 475 1.45 -28.37 9.82
CA ARG A 475 1.27 -29.71 10.42
C ARG A 475 1.98 -30.79 9.61
N ASN A 476 1.81 -30.75 8.29
CA ASN A 476 2.36 -31.77 7.39
C ASN A 476 3.82 -31.54 7.01
N LEU A 477 4.38 -30.37 7.30
CA LEU A 477 5.81 -30.15 7.16
C LEU A 477 6.58 -31.08 8.11
N HIS A 478 7.49 -31.88 7.59
CA HIS A 478 8.36 -32.75 8.39
C HIS A 478 9.63 -32.02 8.83
N ALA A 479 10.42 -31.54 7.87
CA ALA A 479 11.69 -30.86 8.11
C ALA A 479 11.97 -29.77 7.07
N ILE A 480 12.78 -28.78 7.45
CA ILE A 480 13.36 -27.77 6.56
C ILE A 480 14.88 -27.95 6.58
N TYR A 481 15.44 -28.60 5.57
CA TYR A 481 16.89 -28.78 5.42
C TYR A 481 17.50 -27.52 4.81
N ILE A 482 18.34 -26.83 5.57
CA ILE A 482 18.95 -25.56 5.16
C ILE A 482 20.42 -25.81 4.83
N LEU A 483 20.77 -25.69 3.56
CA LEU A 483 22.13 -25.87 3.07
C LEU A 483 22.92 -24.55 3.11
N HIS A 484 24.14 -24.63 3.63
CA HIS A 484 25.08 -23.50 3.82
C HIS A 484 24.52 -22.37 4.70
N PRO A 485 24.04 -22.67 5.92
CA PRO A 485 23.46 -21.65 6.79
C PRO A 485 24.52 -20.67 7.29
N THR A 486 24.33 -19.38 7.01
CA THR A 486 25.15 -18.29 7.55
C THR A 486 24.78 -17.99 9.00
N PHE A 487 25.67 -17.31 9.74
CA PHE A 487 25.35 -16.81 11.08
C PHE A 487 24.10 -15.91 11.07
N GLY A 488 24.01 -15.00 10.09
CA GLY A 488 22.85 -14.13 9.90
C GLY A 488 21.54 -14.90 9.70
N LEU A 489 21.54 -15.94 8.86
CA LEU A 489 20.36 -16.78 8.66
C LEU A 489 19.98 -17.54 9.94
N LYS A 490 20.96 -18.10 10.67
CA LYS A 490 20.69 -18.79 11.95
C LYS A 490 20.07 -17.83 12.97
N THR A 491 20.54 -16.58 13.05
CA THR A 491 19.95 -15.56 13.92
C THR A 491 18.55 -15.15 13.48
N ALA A 492 18.29 -15.05 12.17
CA ALA A 492 16.96 -14.74 11.63
C ALA A 492 15.96 -15.86 11.93
N ILE A 493 16.37 -17.12 11.78
CA ILE A 493 15.52 -18.28 12.12
C ILE A 493 15.26 -18.36 13.61
N LEU A 494 16.26 -18.05 14.46
CA LEU A 494 16.05 -17.94 15.91
C LEU A 494 15.02 -16.85 16.24
N ALA A 495 15.08 -15.69 15.59
CA ALA A 495 14.09 -14.64 15.75
C ALA A 495 12.69 -15.11 15.29
N LEU A 496 12.60 -15.83 14.16
CA LEU A 496 11.36 -16.43 13.68
C LEU A 496 10.80 -17.47 14.65
N GLN A 497 11.64 -18.27 15.32
CA GLN A 497 11.21 -19.23 16.34
C GLN A 497 10.62 -18.57 17.60
N LEU A 498 11.09 -17.36 17.94
CA LEU A 498 10.67 -16.61 19.12
C LEU A 498 9.46 -15.71 18.85
N LEU A 499 9.35 -15.14 17.65
CA LEU A 499 8.40 -14.08 17.31
C LEU A 499 7.27 -14.51 16.36
N VAL A 500 7.46 -15.63 15.64
CA VAL A 500 6.48 -16.21 14.72
C VAL A 500 6.14 -17.62 15.21
N ASP A 501 4.90 -18.06 15.05
CA ASP A 501 4.37 -19.33 15.58
C ASP A 501 5.39 -20.49 15.47
N GLY A 502 5.86 -20.95 16.62
CA GLY A 502 7.13 -21.67 16.76
C GLY A 502 7.14 -23.12 16.25
N MET A 503 6.02 -23.65 15.74
CA MET A 503 5.94 -25.06 15.31
C MET A 503 6.70 -25.34 14.01
N VAL A 504 6.78 -24.38 13.08
CA VAL A 504 7.41 -24.56 11.76
C VAL A 504 8.92 -24.46 11.87
N TRP A 505 9.43 -23.37 12.45
CA TRP A 505 10.85 -23.05 12.46
C TRP A 505 11.67 -23.93 13.41
N LYS A 506 11.02 -24.65 14.34
CA LYS A 506 11.66 -25.72 15.14
C LYS A 506 12.05 -26.95 14.30
N LYS A 507 11.47 -27.11 13.10
CA LYS A 507 11.77 -28.21 12.18
C LYS A 507 12.95 -27.89 11.24
N ALA A 508 13.64 -26.77 11.45
CA ALA A 508 14.80 -26.39 10.67
C ALA A 508 16.02 -27.25 11.05
N VAL A 509 16.64 -27.87 10.05
CA VAL A 509 17.85 -28.68 10.17
C VAL A 509 18.95 -28.00 9.37
N TYR A 510 20.01 -27.58 10.06
CA TYR A 510 21.16 -26.92 9.46
C TYR A 510 22.12 -27.95 8.85
N VAL A 511 22.46 -27.74 7.59
CA VAL A 511 23.31 -28.63 6.82
C VAL A 511 24.46 -27.82 6.21
N ASP A 512 25.68 -28.09 6.63
CA ASP A 512 26.83 -27.29 6.21
C ASP A 512 27.43 -27.78 4.88
N ARG A 513 27.10 -28.99 4.41
CA ARG A 513 27.64 -29.59 3.18
C ARG A 513 26.61 -30.32 2.34
N LEU A 514 26.79 -30.34 1.02
CA LEU A 514 25.92 -31.10 0.10
C LEU A 514 25.86 -32.60 0.42
N LEU A 515 27.00 -33.21 0.77
CA LEU A 515 27.06 -34.62 1.14
C LEU A 515 26.20 -34.97 2.37
N GLN A 516 26.08 -34.03 3.33
CA GLN A 516 25.22 -34.22 4.49
C GLN A 516 23.74 -34.13 4.09
N LEU A 517 23.41 -33.22 3.17
CA LEU A 517 22.05 -33.11 2.62
C LEU A 517 21.63 -34.42 1.94
N PHE A 518 22.55 -35.06 1.21
CA PHE A 518 22.28 -36.31 0.50
C PHE A 518 21.94 -37.52 1.39
N LYS A 519 22.22 -37.43 2.70
CA LYS A 519 21.73 -38.42 3.67
C LYS A 519 20.21 -38.32 3.89
N TYR A 520 19.67 -37.11 3.75
CA TYR A 520 18.26 -36.83 3.96
C TYR A 520 17.46 -36.85 2.67
N VAL A 521 18.03 -36.33 1.57
CA VAL A 521 17.38 -36.28 0.26
C VAL A 521 18.38 -36.76 -0.80
N PRO A 522 18.15 -37.93 -1.43
CA PRO A 522 19.06 -38.45 -2.43
C PRO A 522 19.27 -37.45 -3.56
N ARG A 523 20.50 -37.40 -4.08
CA ARG A 523 20.91 -36.40 -5.07
C ARG A 523 20.07 -36.44 -6.34
N GLU A 524 19.69 -37.62 -6.79
CA GLU A 524 18.92 -37.86 -8.02
C GLU A 524 17.53 -37.20 -7.94
N GLN A 525 17.07 -36.88 -6.73
CA GLN A 525 15.80 -36.25 -6.45
C GLN A 525 15.88 -34.71 -6.48
N LEU A 526 17.08 -34.13 -6.70
CA LEU A 526 17.34 -32.69 -6.62
C LEU A 526 18.04 -32.14 -7.88
N THR A 527 17.45 -31.10 -8.47
CA THR A 527 18.10 -30.31 -9.54
C THR A 527 18.90 -29.15 -8.97
N ILE A 528 20.15 -29.42 -8.56
CA ILE A 528 20.99 -28.45 -7.84
C ILE A 528 21.69 -27.49 -8.83
N PRO A 529 21.54 -26.16 -8.67
CA PRO A 529 22.24 -25.17 -9.50
C PRO A 529 23.77 -25.22 -9.34
N ASP A 530 24.53 -24.90 -10.39
CA ASP A 530 25.99 -25.03 -10.40
C ASP A 530 26.68 -24.14 -9.35
N PHE A 531 26.16 -22.92 -9.12
CA PHE A 531 26.69 -22.02 -8.10
C PHE A 531 26.60 -22.58 -6.67
N VAL A 532 25.66 -23.51 -6.41
CA VAL A 532 25.52 -24.16 -5.10
C VAL A 532 26.69 -25.12 -4.87
N PHE A 533 27.10 -25.87 -5.90
CA PHE A 533 28.28 -26.73 -5.84
C PHE A 533 29.56 -25.92 -5.71
N GLN A 534 29.66 -24.82 -6.46
CA GLN A 534 30.82 -23.93 -6.39
C GLN A 534 30.96 -23.31 -4.98
N HIS A 535 29.86 -22.87 -4.38
CA HIS A 535 29.89 -22.37 -3.01
C HIS A 535 30.25 -23.44 -1.98
N ASP A 536 29.76 -24.68 -2.12
CA ASP A 536 30.16 -25.79 -1.25
C ASP A 536 31.67 -26.08 -1.38
N LEU A 537 32.22 -26.01 -2.59
CA LEU A 537 33.67 -26.15 -2.82
C LEU A 537 34.47 -25.00 -2.22
N GLU A 538 34.02 -23.76 -2.34
CA GLU A 538 34.70 -22.59 -1.77
C GLU A 538 34.70 -22.61 -0.24
N VAL A 539 33.57 -22.97 0.38
CA VAL A 539 33.41 -22.97 1.84
C VAL A 539 33.96 -24.24 2.48
N ASN A 540 33.82 -25.40 1.82
CA ASN A 540 34.14 -26.71 2.40
C ASN A 540 35.24 -27.51 1.67
N GLY A 541 35.67 -27.10 0.48
CA GLY A 541 36.64 -27.83 -0.36
C GLY A 541 38.06 -27.94 0.22
N GLY A 542 38.43 -27.05 1.16
CA GLY A 542 39.67 -27.17 1.94
C GLY A 542 39.70 -28.36 2.92
N LYS A 543 38.56 -29.03 3.16
CA LYS A 543 38.41 -30.10 4.16
C LYS A 543 38.29 -31.51 3.54
N GLY A 544 39.14 -31.80 2.55
CA GLY A 544 39.48 -33.18 2.14
C GLY A 544 38.62 -33.87 1.07
N LEU A 545 37.74 -33.18 0.34
CA LEU A 545 36.89 -33.77 -0.70
C LEU A 545 36.67 -32.80 -1.86
N ILE A 546 36.85 -33.27 -3.10
CA ILE A 546 36.70 -32.50 -4.33
C ILE A 546 35.43 -32.97 -5.06
N VAL A 547 34.52 -32.04 -5.33
CA VAL A 547 33.40 -32.24 -6.26
C VAL A 547 33.88 -31.82 -7.65
N ASP A 548 33.94 -32.75 -8.59
CA ASP A 548 34.33 -32.45 -9.97
C ASP A 548 33.25 -31.59 -10.65
N PRO A 549 33.56 -30.37 -11.12
CA PRO A 549 32.58 -29.48 -11.74
C PRO A 549 31.97 -30.02 -13.04
N ARG A 550 32.67 -30.92 -13.76
CA ARG A 550 32.23 -31.46 -15.06
C ARG A 550 31.37 -32.70 -14.91
N THR A 551 31.80 -33.66 -14.09
CA THR A 551 31.06 -34.92 -13.88
C THR A 551 30.07 -34.82 -12.72
N LYS A 552 30.19 -33.75 -11.92
CA LYS A 552 29.49 -33.55 -10.65
C LYS A 552 29.74 -34.69 -9.67
N TYR A 553 30.71 -35.59 -9.88
CA TYR A 553 31.04 -36.70 -8.97
C TYR A 553 31.89 -36.21 -7.79
N VAL A 554 31.76 -36.88 -6.65
CA VAL A 554 32.42 -36.50 -5.39
C VAL A 554 33.53 -37.49 -5.06
N TYR A 555 34.77 -37.01 -4.94
CA TYR A 555 35.95 -37.83 -4.65
C TYR A 555 36.61 -37.41 -3.34
N HIS A 556 37.07 -38.37 -2.53
CA HIS A 556 37.96 -38.09 -1.40
C HIS A 556 39.31 -37.63 -1.93
N ARG A 557 39.84 -36.54 -1.35
CA ARG A 557 41.22 -36.13 -1.57
C ARG A 557 42.09 -37.14 -0.80
N PRO A 558 43.04 -37.84 -1.47
CA PRO A 558 43.95 -38.76 -0.78
C PRO A 558 44.78 -38.06 0.29
#